data_AF-A0A4U9CZ19-F1
#
_entry.id   AF-A0A4U9CZ19-F1
#
_cell.length_a   1.000
_cell.length_b   1.000
_cell.length_c   1.000
_cell.angle_alpha   90.00
_cell.angle_beta   90.00
_cell.angle_gamma   90.00
#
_symmetry.space_group_name_H-M   'P 1'
#
loop_
_entity.id
_entity.type
_entity.pdbx_description
1 polymer ?
#
loop_
_entity_poly.entity_id
_entity_poly.type
_entity_poly.pdbx_seq_one_letter_code
_entity_poly.pdbx_strand_id
1 'polypeptide(L)' 'MREKLPPGFQRSEFLIEKGAIDMIVRRPEMRLKLASILAKLMNLPAPCPEVPHEGDAVPPVPDQEPEA' A
#
# COMPACT_ATOMS: atom_id res chain seq x y z
N MET A 1 1.34 21.74 -25.64
CA MET A 1 0.16 22.04 -24.82
C MET A 1 0.57 21.94 -23.35
N ARG A 2 0.83 23.06 -22.67
CA ARG A 2 1.24 23.10 -21.25
C ARG A 2 0.11 23.75 -20.45
N GLU A 3 -0.89 22.95 -20.11
CA GLU A 3 -1.87 23.34 -19.11
C GLU A 3 -1.28 23.10 -17.72
N LYS A 4 -1.55 24.00 -16.77
CA LYS A 4 -1.06 23.87 -15.40
C LYS A 4 -1.86 22.74 -14.73
N LEU A 5 -1.17 21.69 -14.28
CA LEU A 5 -1.78 20.58 -13.57
C LEU A 5 -2.44 21.09 -12.27
N PRO A 6 -3.66 20.62 -11.93
CA PRO A 6 -4.30 20.96 -10.67
C PRO A 6 -3.40 20.64 -9.46
N PRO A 7 -3.49 21.41 -8.37
CA PRO A 7 -2.75 21.08 -7.15
C PRO A 7 -3.19 19.69 -6.66
N GLY A 8 -2.21 18.85 -6.36
CA GLY A 8 -2.49 17.49 -5.90
C GLY A 8 -2.88 16.49 -7.00
N PHE A 9 -2.78 16.85 -8.28
CA PHE A 9 -2.98 15.89 -9.37
C PHE A 9 -2.13 14.62 -9.15
N GLN A 10 -2.73 13.44 -9.32
CA GLN A 10 -2.16 12.11 -9.01
C GLN A 10 -1.87 11.81 -7.53
N ARG A 11 -2.21 12.68 -6.59
CA ARG A 11 -2.18 12.34 -5.16
C ARG A 11 -3.35 11.43 -4.82
N SER A 12 -3.16 10.57 -3.82
CA SER A 12 -4.21 9.65 -3.35
C SER A 12 -5.48 10.40 -2.93
N GLU A 13 -5.32 11.56 -2.30
CA GLU A 13 -6.38 12.47 -1.86
C GLU A 13 -7.17 13.05 -3.05
N PHE A 14 -6.49 13.38 -4.14
CA PHE A 14 -7.17 13.85 -5.34
C PHE A 14 -7.92 12.72 -6.05
N LEU A 15 -7.35 11.51 -6.08
CA LEU A 15 -7.96 10.36 -6.76
C LEU A 15 -9.19 9.82 -6.01
N ILE A 16 -9.18 9.84 -4.67
CA ILE A 16 -10.35 9.45 -3.85
C ILE A 16 -11.51 10.43 -4.04
N GLU A 17 -11.26 11.74 -4.12
CA GLU A 17 -12.31 12.75 -4.39
C GLU A 17 -12.96 12.60 -5.75
N LYS A 18 -12.21 12.10 -6.75
CA LYS A 18 -12.72 11.80 -8.09
C LYS A 18 -13.39 10.43 -8.20
N GLY A 19 -13.37 9.63 -7.12
CA GLY A 19 -13.94 8.28 -7.10
C GLY A 19 -13.14 7.27 -7.94
N ALA A 20 -11.87 7.56 -8.22
CA ALA A 20 -10.99 6.64 -8.96
C ALA A 20 -10.37 5.55 -8.06
N ILE A 21 -10.39 5.76 -6.74
CA ILE A 21 -9.88 4.83 -5.71
C ILE A 21 -10.96 4.70 -4.64
N ASP A 22 -11.12 3.52 -4.03
CA ASP A 22 -12.12 3.28 -2.99
C ASP A 22 -11.71 3.73 -1.59
N MET A 23 -10.42 3.60 -1.24
CA MET A 23 -9.90 3.96 0.09
C MET A 23 -8.39 4.20 0.10
N ILE A 24 -7.92 4.97 1.08
CA ILE A 24 -6.51 5.21 1.35
C ILE A 24 -6.14 4.49 2.66
N VAL A 25 -5.08 3.69 2.65
CA VAL A 25 -4.67 2.86 3.80
C VAL A 25 -3.19 3.09 4.10
N ARG A 26 -2.84 3.21 5.38
CA ARG A 26 -1.44 3.37 5.78
C ARG A 26 -0.69 2.05 5.63
N ARG A 27 0.60 2.13 5.28
CA ARG A 27 1.46 0.96 5.04
C ARG A 27 1.44 -0.10 6.16
N PRO A 28 1.54 0.23 7.47
CA PRO A 28 1.52 -0.79 8.53
C PRO A 28 0.17 -1.50 8.67
N GLU A 29 -0.93 -0.83 8.32
CA GLU A 29 -2.29 -1.38 8.41
C GLU A 29 -2.67 -2.21 7.17
N MET A 30 -1.91 -2.07 6.08
CA MET A 30 -2.23 -2.63 4.77
C MET A 30 -2.37 -4.16 4.81
N ARG A 31 -1.51 -4.86 5.54
CA ARG A 31 -1.53 -6.34 5.64
C ARG A 31 -2.88 -6.82 6.20
N LEU A 32 -3.29 -6.27 7.33
CA LEU A 32 -4.55 -6.64 7.99
C LEU A 32 -5.75 -6.23 7.12
N LYS A 33 -5.68 -5.05 6.49
CA LYS A 33 -6.76 -4.55 5.63
C LYS A 33 -6.97 -5.44 4.40
N LEU A 34 -5.89 -5.83 3.72
CA LEU A 34 -5.94 -6.74 2.58
C LEU A 34 -6.53 -8.10 2.98
N ALA A 35 -6.05 -8.68 4.09
CA ALA A 35 -6.59 -9.94 4.60
C ALA A 35 -8.10 -9.84 4.89
N SER A 36 -8.55 -8.74 5.48
CA SER A 36 -9.97 -8.54 5.77
C SER A 36 -10.82 -8.38 4.51
N ILE A 37 -10.33 -7.71 3.47
CA ILE A 37 -11.05 -7.54 2.20
C ILE A 37 -11.17 -8.89 1.50
N LEU A 38 -10.06 -9.62 1.39
CA LEU A 38 -10.04 -10.95 0.75
C LEU A 38 -10.97 -11.93 1.48
N ALA A 39 -10.96 -11.94 2.82
CA ALA A 39 -11.86 -12.79 3.60
C ALA A 39 -13.34 -12.51 3.26
N LYS A 40 -13.74 -11.23 3.15
CA LYS A 40 -15.10 -10.85 2.77
C LYS A 40 -15.45 -11.26 1.35
N LEU A 41 -14.54 -11.04 0.40
CA LEU A 41 -14.76 -11.39 -1.02
C LEU A 41 -14.84 -12.90 -1.25
N MET A 42 -14.15 -13.69 -0.42
CA MET A 42 -14.11 -15.14 -0.53
C MET A 42 -15.08 -15.86 0.43
N ASN A 43 -15.90 -15.13 1.19
CA ASN A 43 -16.79 -15.67 2.22
C ASN A 43 -16.05 -16.52 3.28
N LEU A 44 -14.86 -16.06 3.69
CA LEU A 44 -14.04 -16.63 4.74
C LEU A 44 -14.23 -15.88 6.07
N PRO A 45 -13.91 -16.50 7.23
CA PRO A 45 -13.90 -15.81 8.51
C PRO A 45 -12.87 -14.68 8.54
N ALA A 46 -13.09 -13.69 9.40
CA ALA A 46 -12.21 -12.53 9.53
C ALA A 46 -10.79 -12.95 10.01
N PRO A 47 -9.72 -12.29 9.51
CA PRO A 47 -8.36 -12.57 9.94
C PRO A 47 -8.15 -12.17 11.40
N CYS A 48 -7.37 -12.96 12.14
CA CYS A 48 -6.97 -12.66 13.51
C CYS A 48 -5.83 -11.60 13.52
N PRO A 49 -5.90 -10.54 14.35
CA PRO A 49 -4.97 -9.41 14.28
C PRO A 49 -3.59 -9.62 14.92
N GLU A 50 -3.29 -10.79 15.52
CA GLU A 50 -2.18 -10.93 16.47
C GLU A 50 -0.89 -11.58 15.95
N VAL A 51 -0.37 -11.17 14.80
CA VAL A 51 0.99 -11.59 14.41
C VAL A 51 1.86 -10.38 14.09
N PRO A 52 2.74 -9.99 15.04
CA PRO A 52 3.94 -9.23 14.71
C PRO A 52 4.76 -10.07 13.73
N HIS A 53 4.82 -9.63 12.48
CA HIS A 53 5.62 -10.30 11.47
C HIS A 53 7.07 -9.85 11.62
N GLU A 54 7.94 -10.74 12.11
CA GLU A 54 9.41 -10.59 12.17
C GLU A 54 10.08 -10.57 10.77
N GLY A 55 9.38 -10.09 9.74
CA GLY A 55 9.75 -10.24 8.33
C GLY A 55 10.34 -9.01 7.64
N ASP A 56 10.50 -7.87 8.31
CA ASP A 56 11.13 -6.67 7.73
C ASP A 56 12.68 -6.72 7.75
N ALA A 57 13.28 -7.88 8.06
CA ALA A 57 14.69 -8.11 7.76
C ALA A 57 14.84 -8.47 6.28
N VAL A 58 14.69 -7.49 5.39
CA VAL A 58 15.40 -7.55 4.11
C VAL A 58 16.89 -7.60 4.50
N PRO A 59 17.63 -8.70 4.24
CA PRO A 59 19.06 -8.68 4.50
C PRO A 59 19.65 -7.50 3.72
N PRO A 60 20.52 -6.67 4.31
CA PRO A 60 21.17 -5.59 3.57
C PRO A 60 21.86 -6.26 2.38
N VAL A 61 21.42 -5.92 1.17
CA VAL A 61 22.12 -6.30 -0.05
C VAL A 61 23.52 -5.70 0.12
N PRO A 62 24.59 -6.51 0.24
CA PRO A 62 25.92 -5.96 0.36
C PRO A 62 26.19 -5.09 -0.87
N ASP A 63 26.63 -3.86 -0.62
CA ASP A 63 27.02 -2.89 -1.63
C ASP A 63 27.87 -3.58 -2.71
N GLN A 64 27.28 -3.80 -3.89
CA GLN A 64 28.09 -4.11 -5.06
C GLN A 64 28.71 -2.80 -5.50
N GLU A 65 29.98 -2.63 -5.15
CA GLU A 65 30.84 -1.55 -5.58
C GLU A 65 30.75 -1.37 -7.11
N PRO A 66 30.80 -0.11 -7.61
CA PRO A 66 30.74 0.14 -9.04
C PRO A 66 32.11 -0.20 -9.64
N GLU A 67 32.24 -1.35 -10.30
CA GLU A 67 33.44 -1.63 -11.09
C GLU A 67 33.31 -0.99 -12.48
N ALA A 68 34.16 0.03 -12.66
CA ALA A 68 34.63 0.77 -13.84
C ALA A 68 34.18 0.34 -15.24
#